data_AF-A0A5D2V462-F1
#
_entry.id   AF-A0A5D2V462-F1
#
_cell.length_a   1.000
_cell.length_b   1.000
_cell.length_c   1.000
_cell.angle_alpha   90.00
_cell.angle_beta   90.00
_cell.angle_gamma   90.00
#
_symmetry.space_group_name_H-M   'P 1'
#
loop_
_entity.id
_entity.type
_entity.pdbx_description
1 polymer ?
#
loop_
_entity_poly.entity_id
_entity_poly.type
_entity_poly.pdbx_seq_one_letter_code
_entity_poly.pdbx_strand_id
1 'polypeptide(L)'
;MSHVYWILILNLWILKATSLQPGSRTVLREIGTGGSDPKDYGVELNATNFDGVLKDTPATYAIVEFFAHWCPACRNYKPHYEKVARLFNGPDAVHPGIILMTRVDCALKINTGLCDKFSVSHYPMLFWGPPTKFSTGWKPNQEKSEIREIDNWRTAELLLNWINKQIGSSYGLDDEKFENEQLPSNISDPGQTAQAIFDVEEATAIAFDIILEQKMIKSKTRASLIKFLQLLVAHHPSQRCRKGSAEVLVNFDEFCPLDMWSSDKHDVPTSNLKEVLHDFQICGKEVPRGYWMFCRGSRNETRGFSCGLWVLMHSLSVRIEDGESQFAFTSICDFIHNFFICEECRQHFYEMCSRVTSPFKKSRDFALWLWSAHNEVNERLMKEEASLKTGDPKFPKIIWPPKQLCPSCYHLQGPKDKGTNQIDWDQNEVFKLLMSYYGNTLISLYKGKGVLADGRTNATLDDLVTSTNAVVVPIGAAFAIAIASCMFGALACYWRSRQKSRKPRRSWN
;
A
#
# COMPACT_ATOMS: atom_id res chain seq x y z
N MET A 1 -25.48 26.00 50.73
CA MET A 1 -25.82 25.25 49.49
C MET A 1 -24.94 25.75 48.34
N SER A 2 -23.65 25.43 48.37
CA SER A 2 -22.62 26.09 47.54
C SER A 2 -21.54 25.11 47.04
N HIS A 3 -21.92 23.93 46.55
CA HIS A 3 -20.96 23.01 45.90
C HIS A 3 -21.47 22.33 44.63
N VAL A 4 -22.73 22.56 44.23
CA VAL A 4 -23.32 21.88 43.05
C VAL A 4 -23.31 22.76 41.79
N TYR A 5 -23.19 24.09 41.94
CA TYR A 5 -23.20 25.02 40.80
C TYR A 5 -21.83 25.20 40.10
N TRP A 6 -20.72 24.77 40.73
CA TRP A 6 -19.38 24.86 40.12
C TRP A 6 -19.04 23.67 39.21
N ILE A 7 -19.74 22.54 39.34
CA ILE A 7 -19.49 21.34 38.52
C ILE A 7 -20.21 21.42 37.16
N LEU A 8 -21.25 22.25 37.06
CA LEU A 8 -22.00 22.46 35.80
C LEU A 8 -21.39 23.55 34.89
N ILE A 9 -20.54 24.43 35.42
CA ILE A 9 -19.80 25.43 34.62
C ILE A 9 -18.44 24.89 34.15
N LEU A 10 -17.84 23.92 34.86
CA LEU A 10 -16.63 23.22 34.40
C LEU A 10 -16.89 22.22 33.26
N ASN A 11 -18.13 21.76 33.07
CA ASN A 11 -18.50 20.82 32.00
C ASN A 11 -19.05 21.49 30.74
N LEU A 12 -19.18 22.82 30.70
CA LEU A 12 -19.47 23.58 29.47
C LEU A 12 -18.22 24.22 28.83
N TRP A 13 -17.03 24.03 29.41
CA TRP A 13 -15.74 24.46 28.86
C TRP A 13 -14.84 23.29 28.38
N ILE A 14 -15.38 22.07 28.31
CA ILE A 14 -14.70 20.90 27.72
C ILE A 14 -15.31 20.52 26.35
N LEU A 15 -16.36 21.21 25.91
CA LEU A 15 -16.83 21.23 24.51
C LEU A 15 -16.32 22.50 23.80
N LYS A 16 -15.05 22.87 24.01
CA LYS A 16 -14.35 23.72 23.05
C LYS A 16 -13.91 22.79 21.94
N ALA A 17 -14.66 22.84 20.85
CA ALA A 17 -14.40 22.20 19.57
C ALA A 17 -12.91 21.84 19.42
N THR A 18 -12.59 20.56 19.57
CA THR A 18 -11.47 19.99 18.83
C THR A 18 -11.85 20.19 17.36
N SER A 19 -11.50 21.34 16.79
CA SER A 19 -11.43 21.43 15.35
C SER A 19 -10.40 20.37 14.97
N LEU A 20 -10.89 19.24 14.45
CA LEU A 20 -10.06 18.32 13.68
C LEU A 20 -9.52 19.16 12.52
N GLN A 21 -8.34 19.74 12.73
CA GLN A 21 -7.59 20.41 11.69
C GLN A 21 -6.81 19.35 10.90
N PRO A 22 -6.61 19.59 9.60
CA PRO A 22 -6.34 18.54 8.63
C PRO A 22 -5.00 17.89 8.94
N GLY A 23 -5.01 16.60 9.27
CA GLY A 23 -3.79 15.86 9.55
C GLY A 23 -2.95 15.70 8.29
N SER A 24 -1.68 16.15 8.34
CA SER A 24 -0.42 15.82 7.62
C SER A 24 -0.41 15.45 6.11
N ARG A 25 -1.54 15.14 5.50
CA ARG A 25 -1.69 14.49 4.20
C ARG A 25 -2.75 15.20 3.33
N THR A 26 -3.34 16.30 3.80
CA THR A 26 -4.01 17.30 2.93
C THR A 26 -2.98 18.02 2.05
N VAL A 27 -1.74 18.14 2.54
CA VAL A 27 -0.60 18.73 1.81
C VAL A 27 -0.24 17.95 0.54
N LEU A 28 -0.41 16.62 0.54
CA LEU A 28 -0.22 15.79 -0.66
C LEU A 28 -1.48 15.74 -1.57
N ARG A 29 -2.64 16.23 -1.10
CA ARG A 29 -3.93 16.21 -1.82
C ARG A 29 -4.29 17.54 -2.51
N GLU A 30 -3.68 18.68 -2.16
CA GLU A 30 -3.80 19.89 -3.00
C GLU A 30 -3.10 19.76 -4.36
N ILE A 31 -2.28 18.71 -4.55
CA ILE A 31 -1.69 18.37 -5.85
C ILE A 31 -2.75 17.82 -6.85
N GLY A 32 -4.05 17.82 -6.50
CA GLY A 32 -5.11 17.18 -7.30
C GLY A 32 -6.19 18.06 -7.91
N THR A 33 -6.85 18.96 -7.16
CA THR A 33 -8.18 19.46 -7.60
C THR A 33 -8.46 20.93 -7.27
N GLY A 34 -8.38 21.78 -8.30
CA GLY A 34 -9.12 23.05 -8.41
C GLY A 34 -8.43 24.33 -7.89
N GLY A 35 -7.80 25.11 -8.79
CA GLY A 35 -7.33 26.47 -8.52
C GLY A 35 -6.07 26.84 -9.32
N SER A 36 -6.03 28.05 -9.87
CA SER A 36 -5.10 28.53 -10.91
C SER A 36 -3.71 28.97 -10.41
N ASP A 37 -2.98 28.14 -9.64
CA ASP A 37 -1.60 28.43 -9.23
C ASP A 37 -0.66 27.23 -9.51
N PRO A 38 0.63 27.42 -9.87
CA PRO A 38 1.56 26.33 -10.15
C PRO A 38 1.84 25.49 -8.90
N LYS A 39 1.68 24.17 -8.99
CA LYS A 39 1.95 23.21 -7.91
C LYS A 39 3.45 23.03 -7.70
N ASP A 40 3.88 22.95 -6.44
CA ASP A 40 5.25 22.62 -6.06
C ASP A 40 5.48 21.09 -6.10
N TYR A 41 6.63 20.67 -6.61
CA TYR A 41 7.10 19.28 -6.66
C TYR A 41 7.87 18.88 -5.39
N GLY A 42 8.53 19.82 -4.70
CA GLY A 42 9.17 19.58 -3.42
C GLY A 42 8.15 19.25 -2.31
N VAL A 43 8.35 18.15 -1.59
CA VAL A 43 7.44 17.75 -0.50
C VAL A 43 7.71 18.60 0.74
N GLU A 44 6.71 19.37 1.17
CA GLU A 44 6.80 20.19 2.38
C GLU A 44 6.70 19.32 3.65
N LEU A 45 7.73 19.43 4.48
CA LEU A 45 7.87 18.75 5.76
C LEU A 45 7.77 19.76 6.92
N ASN A 46 7.31 19.24 8.06
CA ASN A 46 7.25 19.96 9.32
C ASN A 46 7.50 19.00 10.48
N ALA A 47 7.62 19.53 11.69
CA ALA A 47 7.94 18.73 12.89
C ALA A 47 6.96 17.57 13.19
N THR A 48 5.75 17.55 12.62
CA THR A 48 4.77 16.48 12.83
C THR A 48 4.86 15.34 11.82
N ASN A 49 5.40 15.60 10.61
CA ASN A 49 5.42 14.63 9.52
C ASN A 49 6.84 14.22 9.09
N PHE A 50 7.86 14.96 9.51
CA PHE A 50 9.25 14.79 9.08
C PHE A 50 9.75 13.35 9.22
N ASP A 51 9.61 12.78 10.42
CA ASP A 51 10.08 11.42 10.68
C ASP A 51 9.26 10.34 9.97
N GLY A 52 7.94 10.51 9.88
CA GLY A 52 7.07 9.56 9.20
C GLY A 52 7.39 9.48 7.71
N VAL A 53 7.44 10.64 7.04
CA VAL A 53 7.70 10.72 5.60
C VAL A 53 9.08 10.16 5.25
N LEU A 54 10.12 10.54 5.99
CA LEU A 54 11.49 10.08 5.71
C LEU A 54 11.72 8.62 6.12
N LYS A 55 10.98 8.09 7.08
CA LYS A 55 11.07 6.66 7.44
C LYS A 55 10.33 5.78 6.43
N ASP A 56 9.21 6.23 5.89
CA ASP A 56 8.31 5.39 5.09
C ASP A 56 8.54 5.47 3.58
N THR A 57 9.32 6.46 3.13
CA THR A 57 9.67 6.63 1.71
C THR A 57 10.47 5.43 1.16
N PRO A 58 10.20 5.01 -0.09
CA PRO A 58 11.00 4.02 -0.82
C PRO A 58 12.31 4.60 -1.37
N ALA A 59 12.48 5.93 -1.35
CA ALA A 59 13.60 6.58 -2.01
C ALA A 59 14.95 6.16 -1.41
N THR A 60 15.94 5.93 -2.27
CA THR A 60 17.30 5.57 -1.83
C THR A 60 17.92 6.72 -1.02
N TYR A 61 17.66 7.95 -1.45
CA TYR A 61 18.17 9.17 -0.84
C TYR A 61 17.06 10.20 -0.63
N ALA A 62 17.29 11.16 0.27
CA ALA A 62 16.46 12.34 0.42
C ALA A 62 17.32 13.60 0.37
N ILE A 63 16.74 14.66 -0.19
CA ILE A 63 17.23 16.04 -0.06
C ILE A 63 16.24 16.82 0.77
N VAL A 64 16.72 17.49 1.82
CA VAL A 64 15.92 18.39 2.65
C VAL A 64 16.45 19.81 2.49
N GLU A 65 15.67 20.69 1.87
CA GLU A 65 15.91 22.14 1.88
C GLU A 65 15.30 22.76 3.13
N PHE A 66 16.13 23.29 4.03
CA PHE A 66 15.67 24.15 5.11
C PHE A 66 15.68 25.61 4.62
N PHE A 67 14.52 26.25 4.64
CA PHE A 67 14.34 27.59 4.09
C PHE A 67 13.49 28.48 5.02
N ALA A 68 13.29 29.74 4.62
CA ALA A 68 12.35 30.65 5.27
C ALA A 68 11.50 31.34 4.20
N HIS A 69 10.16 31.26 4.29
CA HIS A 69 9.25 31.83 3.26
C HIS A 69 9.45 33.34 3.03
N TRP A 70 9.84 34.10 4.07
CA TRP A 70 10.10 35.53 3.98
C TRP A 70 11.48 35.88 3.41
N CYS A 71 12.39 34.90 3.27
CA CYS A 71 13.73 35.12 2.76
C CYS A 71 13.74 35.32 1.23
N PRO A 72 14.24 36.46 0.72
CA PRO A 72 14.33 36.69 -0.73
C PRO A 72 15.18 35.66 -1.46
N ALA A 73 16.29 35.20 -0.86
CA ALA A 73 17.15 34.19 -1.47
C ALA A 73 16.43 32.84 -1.63
N CYS A 74 15.64 32.43 -0.63
CA CYS A 74 14.83 31.22 -0.70
C CYS A 74 13.75 31.31 -1.79
N ARG A 75 13.06 32.45 -1.87
CA ARG A 75 12.05 32.66 -2.92
C ARG A 75 12.65 32.63 -4.32
N ASN A 76 13.83 33.22 -4.51
CA ASN A 76 14.53 33.20 -5.80
C ASN A 76 15.10 31.81 -6.13
N TYR A 77 15.46 31.01 -5.12
CA TYR A 77 15.99 29.68 -5.30
C TYR A 77 14.90 28.64 -5.58
N LYS A 78 13.70 28.80 -5.01
CA LYS A 78 12.58 27.85 -5.15
C LYS A 78 12.36 27.36 -6.59
N PRO A 79 12.28 28.21 -7.64
CA PRO A 79 12.11 27.73 -9.01
C PRO A 79 13.20 26.77 -9.50
N HIS A 80 14.45 26.96 -9.06
CA HIS A 80 15.56 26.05 -9.37
C HIS A 80 15.41 24.71 -8.65
N TYR A 81 15.04 24.74 -7.37
CA TYR A 81 14.77 23.53 -6.59
C TYR A 81 13.63 22.72 -7.21
N GLU A 82 12.52 23.39 -7.55
CA GLU A 82 11.35 22.76 -8.17
C GLU A 82 11.66 22.15 -9.55
N LYS A 83 12.53 22.79 -10.34
CA LYS A 83 12.99 22.26 -11.65
C LYS A 83 13.75 20.94 -11.51
N VAL A 84 14.42 20.71 -10.39
CA VAL A 84 15.08 19.43 -10.08
C VAL A 84 14.09 18.48 -9.40
N ALA A 85 13.26 18.98 -8.49
CA ALA A 85 12.28 18.18 -7.78
C ALA A 85 11.31 17.47 -8.72
N ARG A 86 10.89 18.12 -9.81
CA ARG A 86 10.05 17.49 -10.85
C ARG A 86 10.67 16.24 -11.48
N LEU A 87 12.00 16.09 -11.46
CA LEU A 87 12.66 14.91 -12.02
C LEU A 87 12.47 13.69 -11.13
N PHE A 88 12.30 13.87 -9.82
CA PHE A 88 12.31 12.78 -8.85
C PHE A 88 10.99 12.62 -8.08
N ASN A 89 10.18 13.68 -8.00
CA ASN A 89 8.93 13.72 -7.25
C ASN A 89 7.72 13.90 -8.16
N GLY A 90 6.61 13.29 -7.75
CA GLY A 90 5.31 13.42 -8.39
C GLY A 90 5.05 12.31 -9.42
N PRO A 91 3.80 12.20 -9.89
CA PRO A 91 3.36 11.13 -10.78
C PRO A 91 4.01 11.20 -12.18
N ASP A 92 4.49 12.37 -12.57
CA ASP A 92 5.12 12.63 -13.88
C ASP A 92 6.64 12.75 -13.80
N ALA A 93 7.25 12.35 -12.68
CA ALA A 93 8.70 12.37 -12.51
C ALA A 93 9.40 11.44 -13.50
N VAL A 94 10.59 11.86 -13.95
CA VAL A 94 11.36 11.18 -14.99
C VAL A 94 12.22 10.05 -14.40
N HIS A 95 12.75 10.30 -13.21
CA HIS A 95 13.65 9.44 -12.44
C HIS A 95 13.08 9.21 -11.03
N PRO A 96 11.86 8.68 -10.89
CA PRO A 96 11.20 8.74 -9.60
C PRO A 96 11.85 7.76 -8.63
N GLY A 97 11.59 7.93 -7.32
CA GLY A 97 12.01 7.06 -6.21
C GLY A 97 13.50 6.75 -6.06
N ILE A 98 14.35 7.50 -6.75
CA ILE A 98 15.79 7.53 -6.48
C ILE A 98 16.06 8.52 -5.35
N ILE A 99 15.44 9.70 -5.43
CA ILE A 99 15.63 10.81 -4.50
C ILE A 99 14.27 11.35 -4.08
N LEU A 100 14.03 11.47 -2.78
CA LEU A 100 12.90 12.23 -2.28
C LEU A 100 13.31 13.68 -2.06
N MET A 101 12.72 14.59 -2.83
CA MET A 101 13.00 16.03 -2.74
C MET A 101 12.04 16.68 -1.75
N THR A 102 12.55 17.26 -0.67
CA THR A 102 11.74 17.76 0.45
C THR A 102 12.20 19.13 0.96
N ARG A 103 11.31 19.85 1.62
CA ARG A 103 11.54 21.24 2.05
C ARG A 103 10.96 21.46 3.43
N VAL A 104 11.58 22.30 4.26
CA VAL A 104 11.13 22.64 5.62
C VAL A 104 11.22 24.14 5.81
N ASP A 105 10.08 24.79 6.07
CA ASP A 105 10.04 26.22 6.38
C ASP A 105 10.36 26.47 7.85
N CYS A 106 11.59 26.88 8.13
CA CYS A 106 12.08 27.21 9.47
C CYS A 106 11.55 28.53 10.02
N ALA A 107 10.88 29.35 9.21
CA ALA A 107 10.21 30.55 9.71
C ALA A 107 8.93 30.23 10.51
N LEU A 108 8.39 29.02 10.38
CA LEU A 108 7.24 28.58 11.16
C LEU A 108 7.67 28.10 12.53
N LYS A 109 7.00 28.60 13.59
CA LYS A 109 7.29 28.24 14.99
C LYS A 109 7.26 26.73 15.28
N ILE A 110 6.41 25.98 14.55
CA ILE A 110 6.33 24.53 14.69
C ILE A 110 7.62 23.82 14.29
N ASN A 111 8.43 24.44 13.43
CA ASN A 111 9.65 23.87 12.87
C ASN A 111 10.92 24.31 13.60
N THR A 112 10.85 25.23 14.59
CA THR A 112 12.04 25.75 15.28
C THR A 112 12.89 24.63 15.88
N GLY A 113 12.29 23.72 16.65
CA GLY A 113 13.03 22.60 17.24
C GLY A 113 13.60 21.62 16.20
N LEU A 114 12.94 21.49 15.04
CA LEU A 114 13.43 20.67 13.93
C LEU A 114 14.64 21.35 13.26
N CYS A 115 14.57 22.64 12.97
CA CYS A 115 15.68 23.38 12.35
C CYS A 115 16.89 23.50 13.29
N ASP A 116 16.65 23.67 14.60
CA ASP A 116 17.70 23.65 15.62
C ASP A 116 18.40 22.29 15.71
N LYS A 117 17.64 21.18 15.58
CA LYS A 117 18.18 19.80 15.57
C LYS A 117 19.16 19.57 14.42
N PHE A 118 19.01 20.29 13.31
CA PHE A 118 19.91 20.25 12.14
C PHE A 118 20.92 21.42 12.11
N SER A 119 21.03 22.18 13.22
CA SER A 119 21.76 23.47 13.34
C SER A 119 21.71 24.32 12.07
N VAL A 120 20.50 24.52 11.55
CA VAL A 120 20.30 25.36 10.37
C VAL A 120 20.71 26.79 10.72
N SER A 121 21.81 27.26 10.14
CA SER A 121 22.45 28.54 10.48
C SER A 121 22.20 29.64 9.45
N HIS A 122 21.78 29.26 8.25
CA HIS A 122 21.51 30.15 7.13
C HIS A 122 20.43 29.54 6.22
N TYR A 123 19.86 30.36 5.35
CA TYR A 123 18.80 29.92 4.43
C TYR A 123 19.09 30.35 2.98
N PRO A 124 18.74 29.52 1.98
CA PRO A 124 18.45 28.09 2.12
C PRO A 124 19.68 27.30 2.54
N MET A 125 19.47 26.14 3.17
CA MET A 125 20.51 25.17 3.51
C MET A 125 20.00 23.77 3.15
N LEU A 126 20.78 23.00 2.39
CA LEU A 126 20.34 21.71 1.87
C LEU A 126 21.14 20.57 2.48
N PHE A 127 20.45 19.49 2.84
CA PHE A 127 21.07 18.26 3.30
C PHE A 127 20.68 17.08 2.43
N TRP A 128 21.65 16.19 2.17
CA TRP A 128 21.50 14.94 1.45
C TRP A 128 21.83 13.76 2.37
N GLY A 129 21.08 12.66 2.24
CA GLY A 129 21.47 11.39 2.87
C GLY A 129 20.41 10.31 2.71
N PRO A 130 20.65 9.11 3.26
CA PRO A 130 19.61 8.08 3.33
C PRO A 130 18.43 8.57 4.19
N PRO A 131 17.17 8.43 3.75
CA PRO A 131 16.02 9.02 4.43
C PRO A 131 15.91 8.63 5.92
N THR A 132 16.19 7.37 6.24
CA THR A 132 16.14 6.85 7.61
C THR A 132 17.12 7.53 8.58
N LYS A 133 18.20 8.13 8.08
CA LYS A 133 19.23 8.78 8.90
C LYS A 133 18.78 10.15 9.38
N PHE A 134 17.91 10.83 8.64
CA PHE A 134 17.35 12.12 9.05
C PHE A 134 16.54 12.02 10.34
N SER A 135 15.84 10.91 10.56
CA SER A 135 15.08 10.69 11.79
C SER A 135 15.96 10.47 13.02
N THR A 136 17.09 9.79 12.85
CA THR A 136 18.05 9.52 13.94
C THR A 136 18.82 10.75 14.43
N GLY A 137 18.71 11.87 13.70
CA GLY A 137 19.25 13.17 14.04
C GLY A 137 20.64 13.45 13.48
N TRP A 138 20.89 14.72 13.21
CA TRP A 138 22.13 15.22 12.66
C TRP A 138 23.10 15.60 13.78
N LYS A 139 24.37 15.19 13.66
CA LYS A 139 25.44 15.57 14.58
C LYS A 139 26.55 16.26 13.78
N PRO A 140 26.82 17.56 14.02
CA PRO A 140 27.94 18.22 13.38
C PRO A 140 29.26 17.57 13.82
N ASN A 141 30.22 17.44 12.90
CA ASN A 141 31.60 16.98 13.12
C ASN A 141 31.84 15.47 13.39
N GLN A 142 31.02 14.58 12.84
CA GLN A 142 31.48 13.20 12.62
C GLN A 142 31.94 13.05 11.17
N GLU A 143 33.22 12.70 10.94
CA GLU A 143 33.78 12.31 9.63
C GLU A 143 33.00 11.16 8.95
N LYS A 144 32.03 10.55 9.65
CA LYS A 144 31.16 9.44 9.21
C LYS A 144 29.66 9.77 9.22
N SER A 145 29.25 11.05 9.23
CA SER A 145 27.83 11.37 9.03
C SER A 145 27.38 10.95 7.63
N GLU A 146 26.37 10.09 7.55
CA GLU A 146 25.72 9.71 6.28
C GLU A 146 24.85 10.84 5.71
N ILE A 147 24.53 11.84 6.55
CA ILE A 147 23.91 13.09 6.13
C ILE A 147 25.01 14.10 5.84
N ARG A 148 24.97 14.71 4.64
CA ARG A 148 25.93 15.71 4.17
C ARG A 148 25.21 16.99 3.81
N GLU A 149 25.79 18.12 4.19
CA GLU A 149 25.37 19.41 3.65
C GLU A 149 25.75 19.47 2.16
N ILE A 150 24.85 20.00 1.34
CA ILE A 150 25.10 20.29 -0.07
C ILE A 150 25.64 21.72 -0.13
N ASP A 151 26.82 21.89 -0.69
CA ASP A 151 27.53 23.16 -0.80
C ASP A 151 27.29 23.86 -2.16
N ASN A 152 27.02 23.09 -3.21
CA ASN A 152 26.89 23.60 -4.57
C ASN A 152 25.51 23.31 -5.19
N TRP A 153 24.50 24.09 -4.79
CA TRP A 153 23.10 23.89 -5.20
C TRP A 153 22.42 25.13 -5.80
N ARG A 154 23.12 26.28 -5.91
CA ARG A 154 22.51 27.61 -6.17
C ARG A 154 21.64 27.71 -7.43
N THR A 155 21.82 26.83 -8.40
CA THR A 155 20.95 26.70 -9.58
C THR A 155 20.52 25.25 -9.77
N ALA A 156 19.53 25.02 -10.62
CA ALA A 156 19.02 23.68 -10.92
C ALA A 156 20.11 22.79 -11.51
N GLU A 157 20.95 23.35 -12.39
CA GLU A 157 22.08 22.66 -13.02
C GLU A 157 23.13 22.26 -11.98
N LEU A 158 23.45 23.16 -11.04
CA LEU A 158 24.43 22.87 -10.00
C LEU A 158 23.94 21.77 -9.06
N LEU A 159 22.67 21.86 -8.63
CA LEU A 159 22.07 20.83 -7.79
C LEU A 159 21.98 19.47 -8.51
N LEU A 160 21.53 19.44 -9.77
CA LEU A 160 21.43 18.20 -10.54
C LEU A 160 22.81 17.59 -10.83
N ASN A 161 23.80 18.41 -11.16
CA ASN A 161 25.17 17.94 -11.35
C ASN A 161 25.77 17.38 -10.06
N TRP A 162 25.47 18.01 -8.91
CA TRP A 162 25.89 17.50 -7.62
C TRP A 162 25.25 16.13 -7.34
N ILE A 163 23.94 16.00 -7.58
CA ILE A 163 23.19 14.74 -7.47
C ILE A 163 23.83 13.67 -8.37
N ASN A 164 24.01 13.98 -9.64
CA ASN A 164 24.60 13.09 -10.64
C ASN A 164 25.97 12.57 -10.19
N LYS A 165 26.80 13.44 -9.63
CA LYS A 165 28.10 13.08 -9.08
C LYS A 165 27.99 12.13 -7.87
N GLN A 166 27.02 12.30 -6.99
CA GLN A 166 26.88 11.42 -5.81
C GLN A 166 26.44 10.00 -6.17
N ILE A 167 25.57 9.86 -7.18
CA ILE A 167 24.97 8.57 -7.52
C ILE A 167 25.54 7.95 -8.81
N GLY A 168 26.47 8.62 -9.48
CA GLY A 168 27.08 8.14 -10.73
C GLY A 168 26.12 8.15 -11.93
N SER A 169 25.16 9.08 -11.95
CA SER A 169 24.17 9.24 -13.02
C SER A 169 24.49 10.43 -13.94
N SER A 170 23.66 10.63 -14.96
CA SER A 170 23.78 11.71 -15.94
C SER A 170 22.43 12.28 -16.34
N TYR A 171 21.59 12.59 -15.34
CA TYR A 171 20.27 13.19 -15.57
C TYR A 171 20.40 14.62 -16.13
N GLY A 172 19.54 14.95 -17.07
CA GLY A 172 19.34 16.28 -17.64
C GLY A 172 18.10 16.96 -17.06
N LEU A 173 18.13 18.30 -17.02
CA LEU A 173 16.95 19.09 -16.63
C LEU A 173 15.84 19.02 -17.67
N ASP A 174 16.19 18.72 -18.91
CA ASP A 174 15.27 18.55 -20.04
C ASP A 174 14.99 17.08 -20.32
N ASP A 175 15.33 16.18 -19.38
CA ASP A 175 14.94 14.78 -19.49
C ASP A 175 13.41 14.75 -19.59
N GLU A 176 12.89 14.43 -20.77
CA GLU A 176 11.47 14.13 -20.93
C GLU A 176 11.24 12.69 -20.48
N LYS A 177 9.97 12.31 -20.32
CA LYS A 177 9.56 10.96 -19.89
C LYS A 177 10.07 9.90 -20.87
N PHE A 178 11.31 9.43 -20.67
CA PHE A 178 11.97 8.49 -21.58
C PHE A 178 12.31 7.17 -20.88
N GLU A 179 11.54 6.17 -21.31
CA GLU A 179 11.72 4.71 -21.53
C GLU A 179 13.09 4.02 -21.35
N ASN A 180 14.17 4.72 -20.98
CA ASN A 180 15.55 4.24 -21.06
C ASN A 180 16.42 4.39 -19.80
N GLU A 181 15.84 4.61 -18.62
CA GLU A 181 16.53 4.17 -17.41
C GLU A 181 16.67 2.64 -17.39
N GLN A 182 17.72 2.14 -16.72
CA GLN A 182 17.96 0.72 -16.51
C GLN A 182 16.75 0.11 -15.78
N LEU A 183 15.81 -0.43 -16.56
CA LEU A 183 14.72 -1.23 -16.04
C LEU A 183 15.30 -2.40 -15.26
N PRO A 184 14.63 -2.85 -14.19
CA PRO A 184 14.97 -4.06 -13.44
C PRO A 184 15.27 -5.21 -14.42
N SER A 185 16.54 -5.45 -14.72
CA SER A 185 16.96 -6.36 -15.79
C SER A 185 17.19 -7.77 -15.28
N ASN A 186 17.25 -7.93 -13.95
CA ASN A 186 17.56 -9.20 -13.31
C ASN A 186 16.38 -9.67 -12.48
N ILE A 187 15.55 -10.53 -13.09
CA ILE A 187 14.41 -11.19 -12.43
C ILE A 187 14.82 -12.00 -11.19
N SER A 188 16.11 -12.34 -11.08
CA SER A 188 16.70 -13.08 -9.97
C SER A 188 17.25 -12.17 -8.86
N ASP A 189 17.24 -10.84 -9.02
CA ASP A 189 17.68 -9.90 -7.97
C ASP A 189 16.61 -9.79 -6.86
N PRO A 190 16.92 -10.25 -5.64
CA PRO A 190 15.98 -10.15 -4.51
C PRO A 190 15.66 -8.71 -4.14
N GLY A 191 16.57 -7.75 -4.37
CA GLY A 191 16.36 -6.34 -4.08
C GLY A 191 15.26 -5.72 -4.95
N GLN A 192 15.28 -6.01 -6.25
CA GLN A 192 14.24 -5.60 -7.20
C GLN A 192 12.89 -6.24 -6.87
N THR A 193 12.89 -7.52 -6.49
CA THR A 193 11.66 -8.24 -6.08
C THR A 193 11.05 -7.62 -4.82
N ALA A 194 11.88 -7.20 -3.86
CA ALA A 194 11.40 -6.60 -2.63
C ALA A 194 10.78 -5.20 -2.84
N GLN A 195 11.21 -4.46 -3.86
CA GLN A 195 10.60 -3.17 -4.23
C GLN A 195 9.17 -3.33 -4.77
N ALA A 196 8.78 -4.52 -5.24
CA ALA A 196 7.43 -4.79 -5.72
C ALA A 196 6.35 -4.60 -4.64
N ILE A 197 6.72 -4.51 -3.36
CA ILE A 197 5.76 -4.18 -2.30
C ILE A 197 5.11 -2.81 -2.50
N PHE A 198 5.85 -1.82 -3.01
CA PHE A 198 5.31 -0.49 -3.29
C PHE A 198 4.32 -0.53 -4.46
N ASP A 199 4.61 -1.34 -5.48
CA ASP A 199 3.68 -1.57 -6.61
C ASP A 199 2.41 -2.29 -6.16
N VAL A 200 2.51 -3.20 -5.20
CA VAL A 200 1.36 -3.88 -4.61
C VAL A 200 0.50 -2.89 -3.81
N GLU A 201 1.12 -1.99 -3.04
CA GLU A 201 0.41 -0.90 -2.34
C GLU A 201 -0.30 0.03 -3.34
N GLU A 202 0.41 0.45 -4.40
CA GLU A 202 -0.14 1.31 -5.44
C GLU A 202 -1.29 0.63 -6.18
N ALA A 203 -1.12 -0.63 -6.61
CA ALA A 203 -2.17 -1.39 -7.29
C ALA A 203 -3.41 -1.55 -6.41
N THR A 204 -3.23 -1.80 -5.11
CA THR A 204 -4.36 -1.90 -4.17
C THR A 204 -5.10 -0.57 -4.05
N ALA A 205 -4.36 0.53 -3.94
CA ALA A 205 -4.95 1.86 -3.87
C ALA A 205 -5.66 2.25 -5.18
N ILE A 206 -5.06 1.99 -6.35
CA ILE A 206 -5.66 2.25 -7.67
C ILE A 206 -6.91 1.41 -7.86
N ALA A 207 -6.89 0.12 -7.49
CA ALA A 207 -8.06 -0.73 -7.59
C ALA A 207 -9.24 -0.16 -6.78
N PHE A 208 -8.96 0.32 -5.57
CA PHE A 208 -9.97 0.94 -4.73
C PHE A 208 -10.50 2.26 -5.32
N ASP A 209 -9.63 3.12 -5.85
CA ASP A 209 -10.06 4.37 -6.49
C ASP A 209 -10.94 4.10 -7.71
N ILE A 210 -10.56 3.14 -8.58
CA ILE A 210 -11.37 2.74 -9.73
C ILE A 210 -12.76 2.30 -9.28
N ILE A 211 -12.84 1.47 -8.22
CA ILE A 211 -14.12 0.99 -7.69
C ILE A 211 -15.04 2.16 -7.28
N LEU A 212 -14.48 3.22 -6.69
CA LEU A 212 -15.22 4.39 -6.25
C LEU A 212 -15.57 5.34 -7.37
N GLU A 213 -14.61 5.68 -8.21
CA GLU A 213 -14.79 6.57 -9.35
C GLU A 213 -15.81 6.01 -10.34
N GLN A 214 -15.74 4.70 -10.62
CA GLN A 214 -16.65 4.01 -11.53
C GLN A 214 -17.95 3.57 -10.87
N LYS A 215 -18.18 3.90 -9.59
CA LYS A 215 -19.39 3.56 -8.84
C LYS A 215 -19.75 2.07 -8.96
N MET A 216 -18.81 1.20 -8.59
CA MET A 216 -18.93 -0.26 -8.79
C MET A 216 -19.56 -1.02 -7.61
N ILE A 217 -19.61 -0.41 -6.41
CA ILE A 217 -20.21 -0.95 -5.18
C ILE A 217 -21.75 -0.92 -5.18
N LYS A 218 -22.38 -1.91 -5.81
CA LYS A 218 -23.83 -2.08 -5.91
C LYS A 218 -24.32 -3.16 -4.94
N SER A 219 -25.63 -3.28 -4.73
CA SER A 219 -26.23 -4.33 -3.89
C SER A 219 -25.68 -5.74 -4.21
N LYS A 220 -25.51 -6.05 -5.50
CA LYS A 220 -24.99 -7.35 -5.97
C LYS A 220 -23.47 -7.54 -5.82
N THR A 221 -22.68 -6.47 -5.80
CA THR A 221 -21.20 -6.55 -5.75
C THR A 221 -20.66 -6.25 -4.35
N ARG A 222 -21.50 -5.72 -3.45
CA ARG A 222 -21.17 -5.38 -2.06
C ARG A 222 -20.48 -6.51 -1.32
N ALA A 223 -21.08 -7.71 -1.34
CA ALA A 223 -20.55 -8.88 -0.64
C ALA A 223 -19.17 -9.28 -1.17
N SER A 224 -18.94 -9.19 -2.48
CA SER A 224 -17.65 -9.49 -3.11
C SER A 224 -16.55 -8.56 -2.60
N LEU A 225 -16.85 -7.25 -2.48
CA LEU A 225 -15.86 -6.28 -1.98
C LEU A 225 -15.55 -6.51 -0.49
N ILE A 226 -16.56 -6.79 0.33
CA ILE A 226 -16.38 -7.08 1.76
C ILE A 226 -15.47 -8.30 1.95
N LYS A 227 -15.71 -9.40 1.21
CA LYS A 227 -14.87 -10.60 1.28
C LYS A 227 -13.42 -10.31 0.87
N PHE A 228 -13.23 -9.54 -0.20
CA PHE A 228 -11.90 -9.14 -0.63
C PHE A 228 -11.19 -8.28 0.41
N LEU A 229 -11.89 -7.30 1.01
CA LEU A 229 -11.34 -6.49 2.10
C LEU A 229 -10.97 -7.35 3.32
N GLN A 230 -11.78 -8.34 3.70
CA GLN A 230 -11.45 -9.29 4.76
C GLN A 230 -10.15 -10.05 4.46
N LEU A 231 -9.99 -10.51 3.22
CA LEU A 231 -8.75 -11.16 2.76
C LEU A 231 -7.55 -10.19 2.85
N LEU A 232 -7.72 -8.94 2.43
CA LEU A 232 -6.65 -7.93 2.52
C LEU A 232 -6.27 -7.60 3.96
N VAL A 233 -7.25 -7.43 4.85
CA VAL A 233 -7.01 -7.14 6.28
C VAL A 233 -6.12 -8.19 6.92
N ALA A 234 -6.39 -9.47 6.64
CA ALA A 234 -5.62 -10.57 7.22
C ALA A 234 -4.26 -10.74 6.53
N HIS A 235 -4.23 -10.71 5.19
CA HIS A 235 -3.12 -11.31 4.44
C HIS A 235 -2.34 -10.36 3.53
N HIS A 236 -2.81 -9.12 3.30
CA HIS A 236 -2.10 -8.17 2.44
C HIS A 236 -0.65 -8.00 2.93
N PRO A 237 0.37 -8.05 2.05
CA PRO A 237 1.78 -8.05 2.49
C PRO A 237 2.20 -6.75 3.18
N SER A 238 1.67 -5.61 2.73
CA SER A 238 1.89 -4.30 3.37
C SER A 238 1.02 -4.07 4.61
N GLN A 239 1.66 -3.66 5.72
CA GLN A 239 0.98 -3.37 6.98
C GLN A 239 0.03 -2.16 6.90
N ARG A 240 0.40 -1.11 6.15
CA ARG A 240 -0.47 0.06 5.97
C ARG A 240 -1.74 -0.29 5.19
N CYS A 241 -1.63 -1.15 4.19
CA CYS A 241 -2.79 -1.65 3.46
C CYS A 241 -3.70 -2.56 4.30
N ARG A 242 -3.13 -3.39 5.19
CA ARG A 242 -3.95 -4.15 6.16
C ARG A 242 -4.75 -3.21 7.05
N LYS A 243 -4.10 -2.18 7.60
CA LYS A 243 -4.73 -1.17 8.46
C LYS A 243 -5.82 -0.38 7.71
N GLY A 244 -5.50 0.17 6.54
CA GLY A 244 -6.46 0.94 5.77
C GLY A 244 -7.62 0.09 5.24
N SER A 245 -7.38 -1.16 4.84
CA SER A 245 -8.46 -2.10 4.51
C SER A 245 -9.36 -2.38 5.72
N ALA A 246 -8.81 -2.45 6.93
CA ALA A 246 -9.60 -2.65 8.15
C ALA A 246 -10.44 -1.42 8.47
N GLU A 247 -9.88 -0.22 8.32
CA GLU A 247 -10.60 1.05 8.47
C GLU A 247 -11.77 1.15 7.48
N VAL A 248 -11.54 0.79 6.21
CA VAL A 248 -12.61 0.74 5.20
C VAL A 248 -13.67 -0.31 5.57
N LEU A 249 -13.25 -1.50 6.01
CA LEU A 249 -14.16 -2.59 6.35
C LEU A 249 -15.05 -2.28 7.56
N VAL A 250 -14.48 -1.67 8.60
CA VAL A 250 -15.23 -1.30 9.83
C VAL A 250 -16.25 -0.20 9.55
N ASN A 251 -15.91 0.76 8.68
CA ASN A 251 -16.79 1.88 8.34
C ASN A 251 -17.54 1.66 7.02
N PHE A 252 -17.64 0.40 6.55
CA PHE A 252 -18.14 0.08 5.21
C PHE A 252 -19.61 0.48 4.99
N ASP A 253 -20.45 0.38 6.01
CA ASP A 253 -21.86 0.79 5.96
C ASP A 253 -22.03 2.32 5.95
N GLU A 254 -21.15 3.05 6.62
CA GLU A 254 -21.11 4.52 6.56
C GLU A 254 -20.61 5.02 5.20
N PHE A 255 -19.71 4.25 4.59
CA PHE A 255 -19.05 4.51 3.31
C PHE A 255 -19.94 4.23 2.09
N CYS A 256 -20.76 3.18 2.17
CA CYS A 256 -21.69 2.79 1.11
C CYS A 256 -23.03 2.43 1.74
N PRO A 257 -23.88 3.41 2.06
CA PRO A 257 -25.26 3.16 2.49
C PRO A 257 -26.02 2.29 1.47
N LEU A 258 -26.89 1.40 1.95
CA LEU A 258 -27.67 0.46 1.12
C LEU A 258 -28.52 1.17 0.05
N ASP A 259 -28.88 2.42 0.28
CA ASP A 259 -29.69 3.30 -0.54
C ASP A 259 -28.88 4.23 -1.47
N MET A 260 -27.54 4.24 -1.36
CA MET A 260 -26.67 5.21 -2.03
C MET A 260 -26.82 5.25 -3.55
N TRP A 261 -27.09 4.11 -4.20
CA TRP A 261 -27.37 4.01 -5.63
C TRP A 261 -28.65 3.25 -5.95
N SER A 262 -29.66 3.39 -5.08
CA SER A 262 -31.03 3.03 -5.46
C SER A 262 -31.50 4.04 -6.51
N SER A 263 -31.98 3.56 -7.66
CA SER A 263 -32.44 4.42 -8.77
C SER A 263 -33.67 5.27 -8.46
N ASP A 264 -34.21 5.18 -7.24
CA ASP A 264 -35.35 5.97 -6.75
C ASP A 264 -35.00 6.60 -5.39
N LYS A 265 -34.39 7.80 -5.40
CA LYS A 265 -34.77 8.98 -4.58
C LYS A 265 -33.74 10.11 -4.62
N HIS A 266 -34.30 11.32 -4.76
CA HIS A 266 -33.76 12.67 -4.72
C HIS A 266 -32.34 12.93 -4.21
N ASP A 267 -31.58 13.64 -5.04
CA ASP A 267 -30.62 14.73 -4.75
C ASP A 267 -30.06 14.80 -3.31
N VAL A 268 -29.13 13.89 -3.00
CA VAL A 268 -28.12 14.14 -1.97
C VAL A 268 -26.96 14.89 -2.64
N PRO A 269 -26.42 15.99 -2.06
CA PRO A 269 -25.34 16.74 -2.70
C PRO A 269 -24.10 15.86 -2.88
N THR A 270 -23.86 15.43 -4.12
CA THR A 270 -22.78 14.53 -4.53
C THR A 270 -21.38 15.09 -4.25
N SER A 271 -21.27 16.39 -3.92
CA SER A 271 -20.01 17.08 -3.61
C SER A 271 -19.41 16.69 -2.25
N ASN A 272 -20.22 16.59 -1.19
CA ASN A 272 -19.73 16.25 0.15
C ASN A 272 -19.32 14.77 0.25
N LEU A 273 -19.97 13.89 -0.51
CA LEU A 273 -19.70 12.46 -0.49
C LEU A 273 -18.37 12.12 -1.17
N LYS A 274 -18.00 12.83 -2.25
CA LYS A 274 -16.70 12.67 -2.90
C LYS A 274 -15.54 13.07 -1.98
N GLU A 275 -15.74 14.08 -1.13
CA GLU A 275 -14.77 14.48 -0.11
C GLU A 275 -14.58 13.41 0.98
N VAL A 276 -15.68 12.85 1.51
CA VAL A 276 -15.66 11.75 2.50
C VAL A 276 -15.06 10.46 1.92
N LEU A 277 -15.38 10.13 0.67
CA LEU A 277 -14.88 8.93 -0.02
C LEU A 277 -13.37 9.00 -0.32
N HIS A 278 -12.83 10.18 -0.66
CA HIS A 278 -11.38 10.37 -0.88
C HIS A 278 -10.55 10.47 0.42
N ASP A 279 -11.20 10.58 1.59
CA ASP A 279 -10.50 10.67 2.87
C ASP A 279 -10.01 9.30 3.37
N PHE A 280 -10.70 8.22 2.98
CA PHE A 280 -10.29 6.86 3.30
C PHE A 280 -9.31 6.33 2.25
N GLN A 281 -8.10 6.06 2.71
CA GLN A 281 -7.04 5.56 1.84
C GLN A 281 -6.66 4.15 2.25
N ILE A 282 -7.07 3.17 1.45
CA ILE A 282 -6.97 1.74 1.73
C ILE A 282 -5.54 1.29 2.08
N CYS A 283 -4.53 2.01 1.58
CA CYS A 283 -3.12 1.79 1.86
C CYS A 283 -2.41 3.00 2.49
N GLY A 284 -3.15 4.06 2.82
CA GLY A 284 -2.63 5.31 3.34
C GLY A 284 -2.17 6.31 2.26
N LYS A 285 -2.01 7.57 2.68
CA LYS A 285 -1.53 8.72 1.89
C LYS A 285 0.00 8.75 1.71
N GLU A 286 0.76 7.84 2.35
CA GLU A 286 2.19 7.67 2.07
C GLU A 286 2.48 6.67 0.94
N VAL A 287 1.45 6.12 0.29
CA VAL A 287 1.65 5.23 -0.87
C VAL A 287 2.17 6.06 -2.03
N PRO A 288 3.31 5.70 -2.65
CA PRO A 288 3.74 6.32 -3.89
C PRO A 288 2.64 6.14 -4.95
N ARG A 289 2.22 7.22 -5.61
CA ARG A 289 1.16 7.21 -6.63
C ARG A 289 1.72 7.66 -7.96
N GLY A 290 1.39 6.94 -9.02
CA GLY A 290 1.91 7.12 -10.38
C GLY A 290 3.30 6.52 -10.58
N TYR A 291 3.78 5.63 -9.71
CA TYR A 291 5.19 5.24 -9.65
C TYR A 291 5.41 3.74 -9.50
N TRP A 292 5.41 3.06 -10.65
CA TRP A 292 5.76 1.65 -10.73
C TRP A 292 7.27 1.43 -10.66
N MET A 293 7.69 0.46 -9.83
CA MET A 293 9.06 0.02 -9.61
C MET A 293 9.37 -1.28 -10.34
N PHE A 294 8.98 -2.40 -9.72
CA PHE A 294 9.10 -3.73 -10.28
C PHE A 294 8.17 -3.93 -11.48
N CYS A 295 7.02 -3.27 -11.45
CA CYS A 295 5.99 -3.28 -12.47
C CYS A 295 6.13 -2.16 -13.51
N ARG A 296 7.24 -1.39 -13.50
CA ARG A 296 7.51 -0.38 -14.54
C ARG A 296 7.66 -1.05 -15.90
N GLY A 297 6.89 -0.61 -16.88
CA GLY A 297 7.05 -0.97 -18.28
C GLY A 297 8.22 -0.26 -18.93
N SER A 298 8.70 -0.78 -20.06
CA SER A 298 9.62 -0.03 -20.92
C SER A 298 8.91 1.10 -21.66
N ARG A 299 7.57 1.08 -21.70
CA ARG A 299 6.72 2.14 -22.21
C ARG A 299 5.70 2.51 -21.15
N ASN A 300 5.11 3.69 -21.25
CA ASN A 300 4.20 4.21 -20.21
C ASN A 300 2.88 3.42 -20.14
N GLU A 301 2.45 2.86 -21.25
CA GLU A 301 1.21 2.11 -21.41
C GLU A 301 1.33 0.62 -21.05
N THR A 302 2.54 0.13 -20.76
CA THR A 302 2.79 -1.30 -20.50
C THR A 302 2.93 -1.60 -19.00
N ARG A 303 2.56 -2.83 -18.61
CA ARG A 303 2.68 -3.38 -17.25
C ARG A 303 1.83 -2.64 -16.21
N GLY A 304 2.46 -1.93 -15.27
CA GLY A 304 1.83 -1.10 -14.25
C GLY A 304 0.79 -1.83 -13.39
N PHE A 305 -0.43 -1.26 -13.34
CA PHE A 305 -1.53 -1.71 -12.49
C PHE A 305 -1.81 -3.21 -12.57
N SER A 306 -1.86 -3.74 -13.79
CA SER A 306 -2.11 -5.17 -14.02
C SER A 306 -1.02 -6.05 -13.41
N CYS A 307 0.25 -5.64 -13.49
CA CYS A 307 1.38 -6.34 -12.89
C CYS A 307 1.29 -6.30 -11.36
N GLY A 308 1.06 -5.13 -10.76
CA GLY A 308 0.97 -5.00 -9.30
C GLY A 308 -0.18 -5.83 -8.72
N LEU A 309 -1.31 -5.92 -9.44
CA LEU A 309 -2.44 -6.75 -9.03
C LEU A 309 -2.13 -8.26 -9.10
N TRP A 310 -1.40 -8.73 -10.12
CA TRP A 310 -0.91 -10.11 -10.15
C TRP A 310 0.03 -10.41 -8.98
N VAL A 311 0.97 -9.52 -8.68
CA VAL A 311 1.88 -9.67 -7.53
C VAL A 311 1.10 -9.72 -6.22
N LEU A 312 0.06 -8.89 -6.05
CA LEU A 312 -0.84 -8.94 -4.89
C LEU A 312 -1.51 -10.31 -4.78
N MET A 313 -2.15 -10.80 -5.84
CA MET A 313 -2.86 -12.09 -5.81
C MET A 313 -1.92 -13.26 -5.49
N HIS A 314 -0.71 -13.29 -6.08
CA HIS A 314 0.31 -14.29 -5.76
C HIS A 314 0.83 -14.16 -4.33
N SER A 315 0.97 -12.94 -3.81
CA SER A 315 1.35 -12.75 -2.42
C SER A 315 0.26 -13.23 -1.46
N LEU A 316 -1.01 -12.96 -1.74
CA LEU A 316 -2.12 -13.47 -0.94
C LEU A 316 -2.15 -15.01 -0.94
N SER A 317 -1.97 -15.66 -2.09
CA SER A 317 -2.07 -17.13 -2.19
C SER A 317 -1.01 -17.88 -1.38
N VAL A 318 0.16 -17.29 -1.15
CA VAL A 318 1.26 -17.90 -0.36
C VAL A 318 1.28 -17.48 1.11
N ARG A 319 0.39 -16.55 1.51
CA ARG A 319 0.34 -16.00 2.88
C ARG A 319 -0.82 -16.53 3.72
N ILE A 320 -1.81 -17.13 3.08
CA ILE A 320 -2.98 -17.73 3.73
C ILE A 320 -2.68 -19.09 4.36
N GLU A 321 -3.51 -19.46 5.33
CA GLU A 321 -3.50 -20.80 5.91
C GLU A 321 -4.32 -21.80 5.07
N ASP A 322 -4.07 -23.10 5.24
CA ASP A 322 -4.75 -24.16 4.49
C ASP A 322 -6.29 -24.04 4.56
N GLY A 323 -6.84 -23.72 5.74
CA GLY A 323 -8.27 -23.54 5.96
C GLY A 323 -8.90 -22.34 5.25
N GLU A 324 -8.09 -21.39 4.79
CA GLU A 324 -8.54 -20.15 4.14
C GLU A 324 -8.48 -20.22 2.61
N SER A 325 -7.87 -21.28 2.06
CA SER A 325 -7.58 -21.45 0.62
C SER A 325 -8.80 -21.23 -0.28
N GLN A 326 -9.93 -21.87 0.06
CA GLN A 326 -11.15 -21.72 -0.73
C GLN A 326 -11.77 -20.32 -0.60
N PHE A 327 -11.68 -19.72 0.59
CA PHE A 327 -12.16 -18.35 0.82
C PHE A 327 -11.33 -17.35 0.00
N ALA A 328 -10.01 -17.49 0.00
CA ALA A 328 -9.11 -16.64 -0.77
C ALA A 328 -9.36 -16.78 -2.29
N PHE A 329 -9.44 -18.01 -2.79
CA PHE A 329 -9.75 -18.30 -4.19
C PHE A 329 -11.06 -17.63 -4.64
N THR A 330 -12.16 -17.89 -3.93
CA THR A 330 -13.47 -17.32 -4.28
C THR A 330 -13.50 -15.80 -4.16
N SER A 331 -12.86 -15.24 -3.12
CA SER A 331 -12.76 -13.79 -2.95
C SER A 331 -11.99 -13.11 -4.08
N ILE A 332 -10.91 -13.72 -4.58
CA ILE A 332 -10.13 -13.20 -5.71
C ILE A 332 -10.93 -13.32 -7.01
N CYS A 333 -11.55 -14.47 -7.29
CA CYS A 333 -12.37 -14.65 -8.50
C CYS A 333 -13.56 -13.67 -8.52
N ASP A 334 -14.29 -13.54 -7.40
CA ASP A 334 -15.40 -12.61 -7.24
C ASP A 334 -14.92 -11.16 -7.38
N PHE A 335 -13.76 -10.81 -6.82
CA PHE A 335 -13.19 -9.47 -6.92
C PHE A 335 -12.88 -9.12 -8.38
N ILE A 336 -12.14 -9.97 -9.10
CA ILE A 336 -11.80 -9.73 -10.50
C ILE A 336 -13.07 -9.63 -11.35
N HIS A 337 -14.00 -10.57 -11.18
CA HIS A 337 -15.26 -10.61 -11.93
C HIS A 337 -16.15 -9.36 -11.71
N ASN A 338 -16.10 -8.76 -10.53
CA ASN A 338 -16.96 -7.62 -10.21
C ASN A 338 -16.30 -6.26 -10.39
N PHE A 339 -14.96 -6.17 -10.25
CA PHE A 339 -14.26 -4.89 -10.08
C PHE A 339 -13.10 -4.66 -11.04
N PHE A 340 -12.58 -5.68 -11.74
CA PHE A 340 -11.51 -5.44 -12.72
C PHE A 340 -12.06 -4.76 -13.98
N ILE A 341 -11.44 -3.66 -14.40
CA ILE A 341 -11.99 -2.75 -15.41
C ILE A 341 -11.91 -3.31 -16.84
N CYS A 342 -10.91 -4.15 -17.14
CA CYS A 342 -10.76 -4.79 -18.44
C CYS A 342 -11.75 -5.96 -18.57
N GLU A 343 -12.81 -5.77 -19.36
CA GLU A 343 -13.87 -6.76 -19.56
C GLU A 343 -13.34 -8.09 -20.11
N GLU A 344 -12.50 -8.05 -21.14
CA GLU A 344 -11.91 -9.24 -21.75
C GLU A 344 -11.03 -10.02 -20.75
N CYS A 345 -10.14 -9.30 -20.06
CA CYS A 345 -9.26 -9.88 -19.05
C CYS A 345 -10.06 -10.57 -17.93
N ARG A 346 -11.12 -9.89 -17.50
CA ARG A 346 -12.03 -10.37 -16.46
C ARG A 346 -12.79 -11.61 -16.88
N GLN A 347 -13.29 -11.65 -18.11
CA GLN A 347 -13.99 -12.79 -18.67
C GLN A 347 -13.06 -14.01 -18.76
N HIS A 348 -11.86 -13.83 -19.33
CA HIS A 348 -10.86 -14.89 -19.39
C HIS A 348 -10.45 -15.42 -18.02
N PHE A 349 -10.24 -14.54 -17.04
CA PHE A 349 -9.90 -14.96 -15.68
C PHE A 349 -11.05 -15.71 -15.00
N TYR A 350 -12.28 -15.22 -15.18
CA TYR A 350 -13.47 -15.87 -14.62
C TYR A 350 -13.73 -17.24 -15.25
N GLU A 351 -13.47 -17.42 -16.54
CA GLU A 351 -13.51 -18.73 -17.20
C GLU A 351 -12.53 -19.71 -16.56
N MET A 352 -11.29 -19.29 -16.29
CA MET A 352 -10.32 -20.14 -15.56
C MET A 352 -10.82 -20.48 -14.15
N CYS A 353 -11.40 -19.52 -13.41
CA CYS A 353 -12.03 -19.77 -12.12
C CYS A 353 -13.17 -20.81 -12.22
N SER A 354 -14.03 -20.71 -13.25
CA SER A 354 -15.18 -21.60 -13.44
C SER A 354 -14.83 -23.05 -13.74
N ARG A 355 -13.59 -23.31 -14.22
CA ARG A 355 -13.07 -24.67 -14.46
C ARG A 355 -12.70 -25.40 -13.15
N VAL A 356 -12.59 -24.68 -12.03
CA VAL A 356 -12.28 -25.29 -10.72
C VAL A 356 -13.54 -25.96 -10.16
N THR A 357 -13.54 -27.29 -10.11
CA THR A 357 -14.71 -28.09 -9.70
C THR A 357 -14.70 -28.50 -8.23
N SER A 358 -13.53 -28.46 -7.57
CA SER A 358 -13.35 -28.91 -6.19
C SER A 358 -12.75 -27.80 -5.34
N PRO A 359 -13.19 -27.64 -4.08
CA PRO A 359 -12.67 -26.59 -3.22
C PRO A 359 -11.21 -26.84 -2.84
N PHE A 360 -10.41 -25.78 -2.79
CA PHE A 360 -9.03 -25.86 -2.33
C PHE A 360 -8.98 -26.11 -0.82
N LYS A 361 -8.26 -27.15 -0.42
CA LYS A 361 -8.06 -27.52 1.00
C LYS A 361 -6.70 -27.10 1.55
N LYS A 362 -5.76 -26.77 0.68
CA LYS A 362 -4.39 -26.40 1.03
C LYS A 362 -3.97 -25.15 0.30
N SER A 363 -3.22 -24.28 0.98
CA SER A 363 -2.73 -23.02 0.41
C SER A 363 -1.84 -23.30 -0.80
N ARG A 364 -1.06 -24.38 -0.71
CA ARG A 364 -0.24 -24.93 -1.80
C ARG A 364 -1.03 -25.15 -3.09
N ASP A 365 -2.17 -25.82 -3.02
CA ASP A 365 -2.93 -26.20 -4.20
C ASP A 365 -3.50 -24.94 -4.88
N PHE A 366 -3.96 -23.97 -4.09
CA PHE A 366 -4.41 -22.68 -4.59
C PHE A 366 -3.27 -21.85 -5.20
N ALA A 367 -2.11 -21.77 -4.54
CA ALA A 367 -0.95 -21.06 -5.04
C ALA A 367 -0.43 -21.65 -6.37
N LEU A 368 -0.37 -22.97 -6.48
CA LEU A 368 0.00 -23.66 -7.71
C LEU A 368 -1.05 -23.47 -8.81
N TRP A 369 -2.34 -23.47 -8.47
CA TRP A 369 -3.38 -23.16 -9.45
C TRP A 369 -3.25 -21.74 -9.99
N LEU A 370 -3.06 -20.74 -9.12
CA LEU A 370 -2.93 -19.35 -9.52
C LEU A 370 -1.67 -19.12 -10.39
N TRP A 371 -0.56 -19.80 -10.04
CA TRP A 371 0.65 -19.83 -10.85
C TRP A 371 0.41 -20.42 -12.24
N SER A 372 -0.27 -21.57 -12.31
CA SER A 372 -0.62 -22.23 -13.57
C SER A 372 -1.54 -21.35 -14.43
N ALA A 373 -2.56 -20.74 -13.83
CA ALA A 373 -3.48 -19.83 -14.50
C ALA A 373 -2.76 -18.59 -15.06
N HIS A 374 -1.81 -18.03 -14.31
CA HIS A 374 -1.00 -16.91 -14.80
C HIS A 374 -0.10 -17.32 -15.98
N ASN A 375 0.44 -18.55 -15.98
CA ASN A 375 1.18 -19.07 -17.13
C ASN A 375 0.31 -19.34 -18.36
N GLU A 376 -0.94 -19.76 -18.20
CA GLU A 376 -1.91 -19.87 -19.31
C GLU A 376 -2.12 -18.50 -19.96
N VAL A 377 -2.27 -17.44 -19.14
CA VAL A 377 -2.34 -16.06 -19.62
C VAL A 377 -1.05 -15.63 -20.33
N ASN A 378 0.12 -15.94 -19.77
CA ASN A 378 1.41 -15.61 -20.39
C ASN A 378 1.57 -16.31 -21.74
N GLU A 379 1.19 -17.58 -21.86
CA GLU A 379 1.29 -18.31 -23.12
C GLU A 379 0.39 -17.71 -24.21
N ARG A 380 -0.85 -17.34 -23.85
CA ARG A 380 -1.78 -16.67 -24.77
C ARG A 380 -1.23 -15.31 -25.21
N LEU A 381 -0.93 -14.45 -24.24
CA LEU A 381 -0.46 -13.08 -24.51
C LEU A 381 0.88 -13.07 -25.24
N MET A 382 1.78 -14.03 -24.98
CA MET A 382 3.03 -14.17 -25.73
C MET A 382 2.79 -14.30 -27.24
N LYS A 383 1.75 -15.04 -27.66
CA LYS A 383 1.41 -15.22 -29.08
C LYS A 383 0.73 -13.98 -29.65
N GLU A 384 -0.25 -13.43 -28.93
CA GLU A 384 -1.02 -12.25 -29.34
C GLU A 384 -0.12 -11.00 -29.44
N GLU A 385 0.63 -10.68 -28.38
CA GLU A 385 1.50 -9.52 -28.30
C GLU A 385 2.64 -9.57 -29.34
N ALA A 386 3.19 -10.75 -29.62
CA ALA A 386 4.19 -10.93 -30.67
C ALA A 386 3.61 -10.66 -32.08
N SER A 387 2.37 -11.10 -32.33
CA SER A 387 1.70 -10.90 -33.61
C SER A 387 1.32 -9.43 -33.84
N LEU A 388 0.84 -8.75 -32.79
CA LEU A 388 0.35 -7.37 -32.85
C LEU A 388 1.44 -6.33 -32.54
N LYS A 389 2.61 -6.75 -32.06
CA LYS A 389 3.72 -5.89 -31.60
C LYS A 389 3.30 -4.91 -30.49
N THR A 390 2.38 -5.36 -29.64
CA THR A 390 1.81 -4.58 -28.53
C THR A 390 2.45 -4.90 -27.18
N GLY A 391 3.21 -5.99 -27.10
CA GLY A 391 3.91 -6.39 -25.88
C GLY A 391 5.04 -5.43 -25.51
N ASP A 392 5.40 -5.45 -24.22
CA ASP A 392 6.53 -4.69 -23.71
C ASP A 392 7.85 -5.24 -24.29
N PRO A 393 8.63 -4.43 -25.04
CA PRO A 393 9.87 -4.89 -25.67
C PRO A 393 10.92 -5.42 -24.70
N LYS A 394 11.02 -4.85 -23.49
CA LYS A 394 12.02 -5.27 -22.50
C LYS A 394 11.49 -6.34 -21.54
N PHE A 395 10.18 -6.55 -21.51
CA PHE A 395 9.52 -7.56 -20.68
C PHE A 395 8.57 -8.46 -21.48
N PRO A 396 9.08 -9.26 -22.44
CA PRO A 396 8.26 -10.19 -23.19
C PRO A 396 7.62 -11.22 -22.24
N LYS A 397 6.39 -11.64 -22.55
CA LYS A 397 5.75 -12.73 -21.80
C LYS A 397 6.57 -14.00 -21.93
N ILE A 398 6.81 -14.65 -20.80
CA ILE A 398 7.51 -15.93 -20.71
C ILE A 398 6.69 -16.90 -19.87
N ILE A 399 6.93 -18.19 -20.07
CA ILE A 399 6.51 -19.17 -19.08
C ILE A 399 7.40 -19.01 -17.85
N TRP A 400 6.78 -18.70 -16.70
CA TRP A 400 7.46 -18.36 -15.45
C TRP A 400 7.38 -19.53 -14.46
N PRO A 401 8.42 -19.82 -13.65
CA PRO A 401 9.72 -19.17 -13.66
C PRO A 401 10.59 -19.66 -14.83
N PRO A 402 11.48 -18.83 -15.39
CA PRO A 402 12.47 -19.31 -16.34
C PRO A 402 13.51 -20.23 -15.65
N LYS A 403 14.16 -21.12 -16.41
CA LYS A 403 15.23 -22.01 -15.89
C LYS A 403 16.33 -21.27 -15.17
N GLN A 404 16.66 -20.05 -15.58
CA GLN A 404 17.66 -19.19 -14.93
C GLN A 404 17.26 -18.78 -13.51
N LEU A 405 15.96 -18.64 -13.23
CA LEU A 405 15.44 -18.28 -11.92
C LEU A 405 15.28 -19.51 -11.02
N CYS A 406 14.80 -20.63 -11.57
CA CYS A 406 14.61 -21.86 -10.80
C CYS A 406 14.95 -23.10 -11.64
N PRO A 407 16.22 -23.52 -11.68
CA PRO A 407 16.61 -24.75 -12.36
C PRO A 407 15.96 -25.99 -11.76
N SER A 408 15.78 -26.03 -10.43
CA SER A 408 15.20 -27.17 -9.71
C SER A 408 13.70 -27.34 -9.96
N CYS A 409 13.01 -26.31 -10.47
CA CYS A 409 11.60 -26.37 -10.83
C CYS A 409 11.33 -27.27 -12.05
N TYR A 410 12.36 -27.70 -12.78
CA TYR A 410 12.26 -28.53 -13.97
C TYR A 410 12.77 -29.94 -13.68
N HIS A 411 11.96 -30.96 -13.95
CA HIS A 411 12.44 -32.34 -13.90
C HIS A 411 13.51 -32.59 -14.98
N LEU A 412 14.49 -33.45 -14.67
CA LEU A 412 15.55 -33.82 -15.61
C LEU A 412 14.95 -34.61 -16.76
N GLN A 413 14.96 -34.05 -17.97
CA GLN A 413 14.53 -34.78 -19.18
C GLN A 413 15.49 -35.95 -19.44
N GLY A 414 14.98 -37.18 -19.36
CA GLY A 414 15.69 -38.37 -19.82
C GLY A 414 15.82 -38.40 -21.36
N PRO A 415 16.71 -39.23 -21.94
CA PRO A 415 17.02 -39.22 -23.38
C PRO A 415 15.87 -39.59 -24.34
N LYS A 416 14.64 -39.82 -23.86
CA LYS A 416 13.58 -40.53 -24.61
C LYS A 416 12.22 -39.84 -24.72
N ASP A 417 12.06 -38.58 -24.33
CA ASP A 417 10.80 -37.85 -24.57
C ASP A 417 10.94 -36.79 -25.67
N LYS A 418 11.04 -37.27 -26.91
CA LYS A 418 10.79 -36.46 -28.11
C LYS A 418 9.34 -36.66 -28.53
N GLY A 419 8.42 -35.88 -27.99
CA GLY A 419 7.02 -35.96 -28.43
C GLY A 419 6.09 -34.85 -27.96
N THR A 420 6.32 -34.26 -26.79
CA THR A 420 5.45 -33.20 -26.25
C THR A 420 6.27 -31.98 -25.87
N ASN A 421 5.96 -30.81 -26.44
CA ASN A 421 6.52 -29.51 -26.06
C ASN A 421 6.10 -29.06 -24.64
N GLN A 422 5.62 -29.98 -23.80
CA GLN A 422 5.08 -29.71 -22.48
C GLN A 422 6.21 -29.76 -21.45
N ILE A 423 6.37 -28.67 -20.70
CA ILE A 423 7.36 -28.57 -19.62
C ILE A 423 6.92 -29.47 -18.48
N ASP A 424 7.82 -30.36 -18.04
CA ASP A 424 7.62 -31.20 -16.86
C ASP A 424 8.13 -30.48 -15.61
N TRP A 425 7.21 -30.16 -14.69
CA TRP A 425 7.44 -29.29 -13.54
C TRP A 425 7.56 -30.06 -12.24
N ASP A 426 8.61 -29.78 -11.46
CA ASP A 426 8.64 -30.15 -10.05
C ASP A 426 7.80 -29.16 -9.25
N GLN A 427 6.54 -29.51 -9.02
CA GLN A 427 5.60 -28.65 -8.30
C GLN A 427 6.01 -28.37 -6.84
N ASN A 428 6.86 -29.21 -6.22
CA ASN A 428 7.37 -28.92 -4.87
C ASN A 428 8.35 -27.75 -4.93
N GLU A 429 9.28 -27.78 -5.88
CA GLU A 429 10.27 -26.73 -6.08
C GLU A 429 9.63 -25.43 -6.56
N VAL A 430 8.63 -25.51 -7.45
CA VAL A 430 7.81 -24.35 -7.85
C VAL A 430 7.12 -23.73 -6.63
N PHE A 431 6.47 -24.53 -5.78
CA PHE A 431 5.80 -24.00 -4.60
C PHE A 431 6.78 -23.36 -3.61
N LYS A 432 7.97 -23.96 -3.39
CA LYS A 432 9.04 -23.36 -2.58
C LYS A 432 9.49 -22.02 -3.15
N LEU A 433 9.64 -21.92 -4.47
CA LEU A 433 9.97 -20.66 -5.13
C LEU A 433 8.87 -19.61 -4.91
N LEU A 434 7.60 -19.96 -5.09
CA LEU A 434 6.48 -19.04 -4.87
C LEU A 434 6.44 -18.49 -3.44
N MET A 435 6.59 -19.37 -2.44
CA MET A 435 6.67 -18.99 -1.02
C MET A 435 7.83 -18.02 -0.74
N SER A 436 8.99 -18.28 -1.35
CA SER A 436 10.16 -17.41 -1.21
C SER A 436 9.95 -16.07 -1.90
N TYR A 437 9.55 -16.09 -3.17
CA TYR A 437 9.48 -14.93 -4.06
C TYR A 437 8.36 -13.96 -3.66
N TYR A 438 7.12 -14.45 -3.53
CA TYR A 438 5.93 -13.64 -3.23
C TYR A 438 5.63 -13.52 -1.72
N GLY A 439 6.29 -14.33 -0.89
CA GLY A 439 6.16 -14.31 0.56
C GLY A 439 7.32 -13.59 1.24
N ASN A 440 8.47 -14.25 1.38
CA ASN A 440 9.59 -13.76 2.19
C ASN A 440 10.36 -12.60 1.55
N THR A 441 10.69 -12.70 0.27
CA THR A 441 11.48 -11.69 -0.45
C THR A 441 10.70 -10.39 -0.61
N LEU A 442 9.42 -10.48 -0.97
CA LEU A 442 8.54 -9.32 -1.16
C LEU A 442 8.47 -8.41 0.08
N ILE A 443 8.52 -8.98 1.29
CA ILE A 443 8.47 -8.22 2.55
C ILE A 443 9.85 -7.94 3.17
N SER A 444 10.95 -8.32 2.50
CA SER A 444 12.29 -8.22 3.07
C SER A 444 12.72 -6.77 3.40
N LEU A 445 12.29 -5.80 2.59
CA LEU A 445 12.49 -4.36 2.87
C LEU A 445 11.78 -3.89 4.15
N TYR A 446 10.66 -4.52 4.51
CA TYR A 446 9.96 -4.27 5.77
C TYR A 446 10.65 -4.96 6.96
N LYS A 447 11.23 -6.16 6.77
CA LYS A 447 11.99 -6.88 7.81
C LYS A 447 13.32 -6.20 8.16
N GLY A 448 14.03 -5.64 7.17
CA GLY A 448 15.30 -4.94 7.39
C GLY A 448 15.19 -3.72 8.33
N LYS A 449 14.01 -3.09 8.42
CA LYS A 449 13.74 -2.00 9.35
C LYS A 449 13.43 -2.47 10.79
N GLY A 450 13.18 -3.76 11.00
CA GLY A 450 12.86 -4.33 12.32
C GLY A 450 14.08 -4.87 13.10
N VAL A 451 15.20 -5.16 12.44
CA VAL A 451 16.35 -5.86 13.06
C VAL A 451 17.40 -4.90 13.67
N LEU A 452 17.31 -3.58 13.43
CA LEU A 452 18.19 -2.60 14.06
C LEU A 452 17.68 -2.06 15.42
N ALA A 453 16.60 -2.65 15.95
CA ALA A 453 15.99 -2.24 17.21
C ALA A 453 15.66 -3.43 18.12
N ASP A 454 16.59 -4.35 18.34
CA ASP A 454 16.81 -4.88 19.70
C ASP A 454 18.16 -5.61 19.78
N GLY A 455 18.97 -5.21 20.75
CA GLY A 455 20.24 -5.81 21.06
C GLY A 455 20.15 -6.56 22.37
N ARG A 456 19.40 -7.68 22.43
CA ARG A 456 19.75 -8.82 23.30
C ARG A 456 18.86 -10.05 23.09
N THR A 457 19.56 -11.18 23.13
CA THR A 457 19.12 -12.55 23.45
C THR A 457 18.31 -13.34 22.42
N ASN A 458 18.92 -14.47 22.02
CA ASN A 458 18.35 -15.60 21.31
C ASN A 458 16.93 -15.95 21.81
N ALA A 459 15.92 -15.66 21.00
CA ALA A 459 14.61 -16.26 21.12
C ALA A 459 14.24 -16.86 19.75
N THR A 460 13.79 -18.10 19.81
CA THR A 460 13.56 -19.05 18.72
C THR A 460 12.46 -18.62 17.75
N LEU A 461 12.56 -19.16 16.53
CA LEU A 461 11.74 -19.01 15.32
C LEU A 461 10.22 -19.26 15.48
N ASP A 462 9.68 -19.40 16.70
CA ASP A 462 8.27 -19.72 16.95
C ASP A 462 7.38 -18.48 17.19
N ASP A 463 7.93 -17.31 17.52
CA ASP A 463 7.13 -16.12 17.90
C ASP A 463 6.63 -15.27 16.72
N LEU A 464 7.06 -15.55 15.49
CA LEU A 464 6.57 -14.84 14.30
C LEU A 464 5.39 -15.53 13.59
N VAL A 465 5.07 -16.77 14.00
CA VAL A 465 3.94 -17.57 13.48
C VAL A 465 2.67 -17.35 14.31
N THR A 466 2.77 -16.75 15.50
CA THR A 466 1.65 -16.54 16.43
C THR A 466 0.88 -15.22 16.23
N SER A 467 1.22 -14.40 15.23
CA SER A 467 0.45 -13.16 14.96
C SER A 467 -0.72 -13.36 13.98
N THR A 468 -0.82 -14.49 13.30
CA THR A 468 -2.04 -14.94 12.64
C THR A 468 -2.93 -15.61 13.68
N ASN A 469 -3.66 -14.80 14.44
CA ASN A 469 -4.96 -15.21 14.94
C ASN A 469 -5.80 -13.95 15.08
N ALA A 470 -7.04 -14.05 14.57
CA ALA A 470 -8.13 -13.12 14.78
C ALA A 470 -8.05 -12.49 16.17
N VAL A 471 -8.28 -11.16 16.25
CA VAL A 471 -8.42 -10.35 17.47
C VAL A 471 -8.44 -11.25 18.70
N VAL A 472 -7.26 -11.46 19.32
CA VAL A 472 -7.18 -12.23 20.55
C VAL A 472 -7.91 -11.40 21.58
N VAL A 473 -9.21 -11.68 21.73
CA VAL A 473 -9.99 -11.18 22.84
C VAL A 473 -9.26 -11.69 24.08
N PRO A 474 -8.71 -10.82 24.95
CA PRO A 474 -8.02 -11.25 26.14
C PRO A 474 -8.87 -12.30 26.86
N ILE A 475 -8.28 -13.36 27.41
CA ILE A 475 -9.04 -14.47 28.03
C ILE A 475 -10.10 -13.92 29.00
N GLY A 476 -9.80 -12.82 29.70
CA GLY A 476 -10.75 -12.10 30.55
C GLY A 476 -11.97 -11.51 29.82
N ALA A 477 -11.78 -10.95 28.63
CA ALA A 477 -12.88 -10.42 27.80
C ALA A 477 -13.71 -11.54 27.15
N ALA A 478 -13.10 -12.67 26.77
CA ALA A 478 -13.83 -13.84 26.28
C ALA A 478 -14.68 -14.45 27.41
N PHE A 479 -14.13 -14.53 28.62
CA PHE A 479 -14.86 -14.92 29.82
C PHE A 479 -16.00 -13.95 30.14
N ALA A 480 -15.77 -12.64 30.01
CA ALA A 480 -16.80 -11.63 30.26
C ALA A 480 -17.96 -11.74 29.26
N ILE A 481 -17.68 -11.97 27.97
CA ILE A 481 -18.71 -12.16 26.93
C ILE A 481 -19.50 -13.45 27.19
N ALA A 482 -18.82 -14.55 27.57
CA ALA A 482 -19.47 -15.81 27.91
C ALA A 482 -20.37 -15.67 29.15
N ILE A 483 -19.87 -15.02 30.21
CA ILE A 483 -20.65 -14.75 31.43
C ILE A 483 -21.85 -13.86 31.10
N ALA A 484 -21.66 -12.78 30.34
CA ALA A 484 -22.75 -11.90 29.95
C ALA A 484 -23.81 -12.66 29.15
N SER A 485 -23.41 -13.47 28.18
CA SER A 485 -24.32 -14.28 27.36
C SER A 485 -25.11 -15.29 28.19
N CYS A 486 -24.45 -15.96 29.15
CA CYS A 486 -25.10 -16.86 30.10
C CYS A 486 -26.06 -16.12 31.04
N MET A 487 -25.70 -14.93 31.51
CA MET A 487 -26.56 -14.08 32.35
C MET A 487 -27.80 -13.61 31.58
N PHE A 488 -27.66 -13.16 30.32
CA PHE A 488 -28.79 -12.79 29.48
C PHE A 488 -29.70 -13.99 29.17
N GLY A 489 -29.13 -15.16 28.90
CA GLY A 489 -29.89 -16.41 28.74
C GLY A 489 -30.68 -16.79 29.99
N ALA A 490 -30.06 -16.70 31.17
CA ALA A 490 -30.71 -16.94 32.45
C ALA A 490 -31.83 -15.92 32.73
N LEU A 491 -31.59 -14.64 32.45
CA LEU A 491 -32.59 -13.57 32.61
C LEU A 491 -33.79 -13.80 31.69
N ALA A 492 -33.54 -14.19 30.43
CA ALA A 492 -34.58 -14.51 29.45
C ALA A 492 -35.41 -15.74 29.88
N CYS A 493 -34.77 -16.79 30.39
CA CYS A 493 -35.45 -17.95 30.96
C CYS A 493 -36.29 -17.59 32.19
N TYR A 494 -35.77 -16.77 33.10
CA TYR A 494 -36.49 -16.29 34.27
C TYR A 494 -37.72 -15.43 33.88
N TRP A 495 -37.56 -14.55 32.90
CA TRP A 495 -38.66 -13.74 32.37
C TRP A 495 -39.75 -14.60 31.71
N ARG A 496 -39.37 -15.59 30.91
CA ARG A 496 -40.32 -16.56 30.31
C ARG A 496 -41.07 -17.38 31.37
N SER A 497 -40.39 -17.78 32.44
CA SER A 497 -40.99 -18.46 33.59
C SER A 497 -42.03 -17.58 34.30
N ARG A 498 -41.71 -16.29 34.52
CA ARG A 498 -42.65 -15.32 35.10
C ARG A 498 -43.85 -15.00 34.19
N GLN A 499 -43.68 -15.02 32.88
CA GLN A 499 -44.82 -14.87 31.96
C GLN A 499 -45.75 -16.08 31.97
N LYS A 500 -45.23 -17.30 32.12
CA LYS A 500 -46.05 -18.51 32.25
C LYS A 500 -46.86 -18.56 33.56
N SER A 501 -46.31 -18.04 34.66
CA SER A 501 -47.02 -17.97 35.96
C SER A 501 -48.05 -16.85 36.07
N ARG A 502 -48.08 -15.91 35.11
CA ARG A 502 -49.04 -14.80 35.05
C ARG A 502 -50.25 -15.03 34.14
N LYS A 503 -50.41 -16.22 33.53
CA LYS A 503 -51.67 -16.54 32.84
C LYS A 503 -52.78 -16.72 33.88
N PRO A 504 -53.86 -15.92 33.86
CA PRO A 504 -55.00 -16.16 34.73
C PRO A 504 -55.63 -17.50 34.36
N ARG A 505 -55.89 -18.36 35.37
CA ARG A 505 -56.76 -19.52 35.22
C ARG A 505 -58.11 -18.99 34.71
N ARG A 506 -58.48 -19.29 33.46
CA ARG A 506 -59.85 -19.15 32.98
C ARG A 506 -60.71 -20.06 33.87
N SER A 507 -61.48 -19.46 34.78
CA SER A 507 -62.58 -20.16 35.44
C SER A 507 -63.59 -20.53 34.38
N TRP A 508 -63.81 -21.83 34.21
CA TRP A 508 -64.99 -22.33 33.52
C TRP A 508 -66.16 -22.18 34.49
N ASN A 509 -67.12 -21.33 34.13
CA ASN A 509 -68.52 -21.42 34.54
C ASN A 509 -69.36 -21.19 33.29
#